data_AF-A0A939IAS1-F1
#
_entry.id   AF-A0A939IAS1-F1
#
_cell.length_a   1.000
_cell.length_b   1.000
_cell.length_c   1.000
_cell.angle_alpha   90.00
_cell.angle_beta   90.00
_cell.angle_gamma   90.00
#
_symmetry.space_group_name_H-M   'P 1'
#
loop_
_entity.id
_entity.type
_entity.pdbx_description
1 polymer ?
#
loop_
_entity_poly.entity_id
_entity_poly.type
_entity_poly.pdbx_seq_one_letter_code
_entity_poly.pdbx_strand_id
1 'polypeptide(L)'
;MSTLPPGGVIPELFRGLFDDAAVFPPGNMPVAEAVPAHRAHRAAWYVEAVGPFLCGAGRLGELNAVAAGGAVVKDAVSAEGAADTEGAVGAGDAPLRIGLVLPGGSTELASALAAAARFELAGVELATRDAAEAVAELDRLLPPHVPAAVELPRELLHGDGLDAALDVLVDSPYRAKFRTGGLVAEAFPDEEELAAFLTGCARRGLPYKCTAGLHNAVRHTDPRTGFEHHGFLNVLLAAQETDPAAAVAVLAERDGEVLAEAAHALTERQVTVIRNSFTAFGTCSIAEPLGDLAALGLLSSPDPLPQEDR
;
A
#
# COMPACT_ATOMS: atom_id res chain seq x y z
N MET A 1 -33.39 -12.33 2.30
CA MET A 1 -33.12 -11.63 1.02
C MET A 1 -32.63 -10.24 1.38
N SER A 2 -31.31 -10.09 1.54
CA SER A 2 -30.69 -8.79 1.83
C SER A 2 -30.34 -8.17 0.48
N THR A 3 -31.06 -7.11 0.10
CA THR A 3 -30.79 -6.36 -1.11
C THR A 3 -29.61 -5.43 -0.85
N LEU A 4 -28.45 -5.75 -1.40
CA LEU A 4 -27.29 -4.86 -1.46
C LEU A 4 -27.70 -3.53 -2.13
N PRO A 5 -27.26 -2.37 -1.62
CA PRO A 5 -27.59 -1.08 -2.22
C PRO A 5 -26.95 -0.93 -3.62
N PRO A 6 -27.57 -0.15 -4.53
CA PRO A 6 -27.05 0.10 -5.86
C PRO A 6 -25.88 1.09 -5.79
N GLY A 7 -24.67 0.55 -5.98
CA GLY A 7 -23.41 1.28 -5.94
C GLY A 7 -22.35 0.38 -5.33
N GLY A 8 -21.20 0.21 -6.01
CA GLY A 8 -20.09 -0.57 -5.45
C GLY A 8 -19.58 0.10 -4.19
N VAL A 9 -19.94 -0.44 -3.02
CA VAL A 9 -19.41 0.02 -1.74
C VAL A 9 -18.17 -0.80 -1.42
N ILE A 10 -17.06 -0.13 -1.10
CA ILE A 10 -15.86 -0.81 -0.61
C ILE A 10 -16.07 -1.17 0.87
N PRO A 11 -16.04 -2.46 1.26
CA PRO A 11 -16.07 -2.85 2.65
C PRO A 11 -14.96 -2.18 3.46
N GLU A 12 -15.23 -1.81 4.73
CA GLU A 12 -14.24 -1.17 5.61
C GLU A 12 -12.91 -1.94 5.72
N LEU A 13 -12.96 -3.27 5.59
CA LEU A 13 -11.78 -4.14 5.59
C LEU A 13 -10.80 -3.81 4.45
N PHE A 14 -11.27 -3.25 3.34
CA PHE A 14 -10.45 -2.99 2.15
C PHE A 14 -10.25 -1.50 1.86
N ARG A 15 -10.85 -0.61 2.68
CA ARG A 15 -10.69 0.83 2.50
C ARG A 15 -9.24 1.27 2.72
N GLY A 16 -8.70 2.02 1.77
CA GLY A 16 -7.34 2.55 1.74
C GLY A 16 -6.26 1.46 1.80
N LEU A 17 -6.56 0.23 1.42
CA LEU A 17 -5.66 -0.91 1.56
C LEU A 17 -4.57 -0.95 0.47
N PHE A 18 -4.88 -0.46 -0.73
CA PHE A 18 -4.03 -0.61 -1.91
C PHE A 18 -3.25 0.68 -2.19
N ASP A 19 -2.02 0.77 -1.69
CA ASP A 19 -1.10 1.84 -2.06
C ASP A 19 -0.61 1.59 -3.50
N ASP A 20 -0.75 2.56 -4.38
CA ASP A 20 -0.42 2.41 -5.80
C ASP A 20 1.09 2.49 -6.01
N ALA A 21 1.71 1.34 -6.25
CA ALA A 21 3.13 1.15 -6.46
C ALA A 21 3.44 0.79 -7.93
N ALA A 22 2.63 1.21 -8.91
CA ALA A 22 2.80 0.86 -10.33
C ALA A 22 4.20 1.17 -10.88
N VAL A 23 4.87 2.18 -10.31
CA VAL A 23 6.22 2.63 -10.67
C VAL A 23 7.37 1.76 -10.15
N PHE A 24 7.08 0.77 -9.31
CA PHE A 24 8.05 -0.15 -8.71
C PHE A 24 8.02 -1.53 -9.38
N PRO A 25 9.10 -2.33 -9.25
CA PRO A 25 9.07 -3.71 -9.72
C PRO A 25 7.95 -4.55 -9.09
N PRO A 26 7.37 -5.51 -9.84
CA PRO A 26 7.71 -5.84 -11.23
C PRO A 26 7.11 -4.89 -12.28
N GLY A 27 6.07 -4.11 -11.95
CA GLY A 27 5.33 -3.28 -12.90
C GLY A 27 6.18 -2.22 -13.62
N ASN A 28 7.04 -1.49 -12.90
CA ASN A 28 7.98 -0.49 -13.45
C ASN A 28 7.35 0.51 -14.45
N MET A 29 6.07 0.85 -14.27
CA MET A 29 5.35 1.73 -15.19
C MET A 29 6.06 3.10 -15.27
N PRO A 30 6.22 3.69 -16.46
CA PRO A 30 6.74 5.05 -16.60
C PRO A 30 5.89 6.06 -15.80
N VAL A 31 6.49 7.02 -15.09
CA VAL A 31 5.72 7.97 -14.25
C VAL A 31 4.70 8.74 -15.07
N ALA A 32 5.04 9.06 -16.33
CA ALA A 32 4.16 9.75 -17.26
C ALA A 32 2.86 8.97 -17.59
N GLU A 33 2.89 7.65 -17.46
CA GLU A 33 1.73 6.76 -17.67
C GLU A 33 1.05 6.44 -16.33
N ALA A 34 1.85 6.21 -15.28
CA ALA A 34 1.36 5.84 -13.96
C ALA A 34 0.55 6.95 -13.27
N VAL A 35 0.89 8.23 -13.47
CA VAL A 35 0.14 9.33 -12.86
C VAL A 35 -1.29 9.45 -13.44
N PRO A 36 -1.49 9.45 -14.78
CA PRO A 36 -2.84 9.33 -15.35
C PRO A 36 -3.60 8.09 -14.90
N ALA A 37 -2.95 6.91 -14.84
CA ALA A 37 -3.59 5.67 -14.37
C ALA A 37 -4.05 5.79 -12.91
N HIS A 38 -3.18 6.29 -12.02
CA HIS A 38 -3.53 6.57 -10.63
C HIS A 38 -4.73 7.52 -10.51
N ARG A 39 -4.76 8.60 -11.30
CA ARG A 39 -5.89 9.53 -11.33
C ARG A 39 -7.18 8.85 -11.79
N ALA A 40 -7.11 7.91 -12.73
CA ALA A 40 -8.27 7.12 -13.13
C ALA A 40 -8.79 6.23 -11.99
N HIS A 41 -7.90 5.56 -11.24
CA HIS A 41 -8.29 4.81 -10.04
C HIS A 41 -8.96 5.71 -8.99
N ARG A 42 -8.44 6.92 -8.80
CA ARG A 42 -8.99 7.92 -7.87
C ARG A 42 -10.31 8.55 -8.32
N ALA A 43 -10.71 8.36 -9.59
CA ALA A 43 -12.00 8.79 -10.13
C ALA A 43 -13.00 7.62 -10.28
N ALA A 44 -12.58 6.38 -10.03
CA ALA A 44 -13.40 5.19 -10.18
C ALA A 44 -14.29 4.94 -8.94
N TRP A 45 -15.30 4.08 -9.09
CA TRP A 45 -16.22 3.71 -8.02
C TRP A 45 -15.51 3.09 -6.80
N TYR A 46 -14.35 2.46 -7.02
CA TYR A 46 -13.54 1.82 -5.98
C TYR A 46 -12.50 2.75 -5.34
N VAL A 47 -12.59 4.07 -5.54
CA VAL A 47 -11.65 5.07 -4.99
C VAL A 47 -11.35 4.89 -3.49
N GLU A 48 -12.33 4.42 -2.72
CA GLU A 48 -12.17 4.22 -1.28
C GLU A 48 -11.19 3.09 -0.93
N ALA A 49 -10.89 2.16 -1.84
CA ALA A 49 -9.88 1.12 -1.65
C ALA A 49 -8.44 1.62 -1.94
N VAL A 50 -8.32 2.72 -2.68
CA VAL A 50 -7.05 3.19 -3.26
C VAL A 50 -6.34 4.16 -2.33
N GLY A 51 -5.14 3.79 -1.91
CA GLY A 51 -4.20 4.60 -1.14
C GLY A 51 -3.51 5.70 -1.97
N PRO A 52 -2.40 6.26 -1.47
CA PRO A 52 -1.59 7.23 -2.21
C PRO A 52 -0.83 6.59 -3.37
N PHE A 53 -0.34 7.44 -4.27
CA PHE A 53 0.66 7.06 -5.28
C PHE A 53 2.04 6.98 -4.63
N LEU A 54 2.65 5.80 -4.61
CA LEU A 54 3.99 5.61 -4.07
C LEU A 54 5.03 6.09 -5.09
N CYS A 55 6.02 6.86 -4.63
CA CYS A 55 7.10 7.35 -5.47
C CYS A 55 8.44 7.23 -4.74
N GLY A 56 9.41 6.58 -5.39
CA GLY A 56 10.77 6.48 -4.87
C GLY A 56 11.53 7.80 -5.01
N ALA A 57 12.46 8.09 -4.09
CA ALA A 57 13.29 9.30 -4.14
C ALA A 57 13.94 9.54 -5.52
N GLY A 58 14.42 8.47 -6.16
CA GLY A 58 15.04 8.52 -7.49
C GLY A 58 14.12 8.91 -8.65
N ARG A 59 12.79 8.88 -8.46
CA ARG A 59 11.79 9.19 -9.51
C ARG A 59 11.09 10.53 -9.31
N LEU A 60 11.40 11.27 -8.24
CA LEU A 60 10.77 12.57 -7.97
C LEU A 60 11.04 13.61 -9.07
N GLY A 61 12.17 13.53 -9.77
CA GLY A 61 12.46 14.38 -10.92
C GLY A 61 11.46 14.17 -12.08
N GLU A 62 11.20 12.91 -12.44
CA GLU A 62 10.19 12.54 -13.44
C GLU A 62 8.79 13.01 -12.99
N LEU A 63 8.44 12.77 -11.73
CA LEU A 63 7.14 13.17 -11.18
C LEU A 63 6.93 14.69 -11.23
N ASN A 64 7.96 15.45 -10.87
CA ASN A 64 7.94 16.92 -10.97
C ASN A 64 7.78 17.39 -12.42
N ALA A 65 8.40 16.71 -13.39
CA ALA A 65 8.28 17.05 -14.81
C ALA A 65 6.85 16.79 -15.34
N VAL A 66 6.25 15.66 -14.97
CA VAL A 66 4.84 15.34 -15.31
C VAL A 66 3.89 16.38 -14.71
N ALA A 67 4.10 16.75 -13.43
CA ALA A 67 3.29 17.77 -12.77
C ALA A 67 3.43 19.16 -13.41
N ALA A 68 4.65 19.54 -13.84
CA ALA A 68 4.89 20.81 -14.51
C ALA A 68 4.33 20.86 -15.94
N GLY A 69 4.40 19.74 -16.68
CA GLY A 69 3.86 19.62 -18.03
C GLY A 69 2.33 19.66 -18.08
N GLY A 70 1.65 19.23 -17.01
CA GLY A 70 0.19 19.35 -16.87
C GLY A 70 -0.31 20.76 -16.52
N ALA A 71 0.59 21.67 -16.09
CA ALA A 71 0.23 23.03 -15.69
C ALA A 71 0.24 24.06 -16.85
N VAL A 72 0.55 23.64 -18.08
CA VAL A 72 0.65 24.55 -19.25
C VAL A 72 -0.62 24.50 -20.10
N VAL A 73 -1.77 24.91 -19.54
CA VAL A 73 -2.87 25.52 -20.32
C VAL A 73 -3.64 26.48 -19.42
N LYS A 74 -3.21 27.75 -19.37
CA LYS A 74 -4.04 28.94 -19.10
C LYS A 74 -3.11 30.16 -19.11
N ASP A 75 -2.68 30.55 -20.31
CA ASP A 75 -2.34 31.94 -20.63
C ASP A 75 -2.21 32.03 -22.16
N ALA A 76 -3.36 31.96 -22.83
CA ALA A 76 -3.49 32.44 -24.20
C ALA A 76 -4.68 33.41 -24.24
N VAL A 77 -4.34 34.68 -24.39
CA VAL A 77 -5.23 35.81 -24.54
C VAL A 77 -5.98 35.69 -25.87
N SER A 78 -7.32 35.77 -25.78
CA SER A 78 -8.31 36.28 -26.75
C SER A 78 -8.20 35.94 -28.25
N ALA A 79 -9.16 35.17 -28.77
CA ALA A 79 -9.95 35.52 -29.97
C ALA A 79 -11.27 34.70 -30.00
N GLU A 80 -12.31 35.30 -30.55
CA GLU A 80 -13.74 34.99 -30.41
C GLU A 80 -14.21 33.68 -31.06
N GLY A 81 -15.25 33.05 -30.48
CA GLY A 81 -16.05 32.01 -31.16
C GLY A 81 -16.74 31.04 -30.20
N ALA A 82 -17.99 31.32 -29.84
CA ALA A 82 -18.81 30.51 -28.93
C ALA A 82 -19.26 29.17 -29.54
N ALA A 83 -19.11 28.10 -28.77
CA ALA A 83 -19.99 26.93 -28.76
C ALA A 83 -19.88 26.23 -27.39
N ASP A 84 -21.01 26.16 -26.68
CA ASP A 84 -21.12 25.60 -25.34
C ASP A 84 -20.83 24.10 -25.32
N THR A 85 -19.79 23.71 -24.59
CA THR A 85 -19.63 22.34 -24.06
C THR A 85 -19.62 22.43 -22.55
N GLU A 86 -20.67 21.88 -21.94
CA GLU A 86 -20.82 21.76 -20.50
C GLU A 86 -19.71 20.86 -19.91
N GLY A 87 -18.72 21.50 -19.30
CA GLY A 87 -18.33 21.26 -17.91
C GLY A 87 -17.83 19.86 -17.51
N ALA A 88 -16.71 19.40 -18.07
CA ALA A 88 -15.80 18.51 -17.32
C ALA A 88 -14.80 19.39 -16.56
N VAL A 89 -15.06 19.66 -15.28
CA VAL A 89 -14.06 20.25 -14.39
C VAL A 89 -12.93 19.22 -14.28
N GLY A 90 -11.83 19.43 -14.99
CA GLY A 90 -10.75 18.46 -15.08
C GLY A 90 -10.21 18.12 -13.69
N ALA A 91 -10.16 16.83 -13.37
CA ALA A 91 -9.47 16.26 -12.21
C ALA A 91 -7.94 16.50 -12.21
N GLY A 92 -7.46 17.46 -13.01
CA GLY A 92 -6.04 17.78 -13.20
C GLY A 92 -5.45 18.77 -12.20
N ASP A 93 -6.29 19.43 -11.38
CA ASP A 93 -5.88 20.58 -10.55
C ASP A 93 -5.67 20.25 -9.06
N ALA A 94 -6.16 19.10 -8.58
CA ALA A 94 -5.89 18.67 -7.21
C ALA A 94 -4.42 18.19 -7.08
N PRO A 95 -3.69 18.59 -6.01
CA PRO A 95 -2.34 18.13 -5.79
C PRO A 95 -2.33 16.60 -5.69
N LEU A 96 -1.40 15.96 -6.39
CA LEU A 96 -1.25 14.51 -6.33
C LEU A 96 -0.83 14.12 -4.89
N ARG A 97 -1.56 13.18 -4.30
CA ARG A 97 -1.27 12.63 -2.98
C ARG A 97 -0.27 11.48 -3.09
N ILE A 98 0.92 11.65 -2.51
CA ILE A 98 2.04 10.72 -2.70
C ILE A 98 2.59 10.14 -1.39
N GLY A 99 3.02 8.88 -1.42
CA GLY A 99 3.87 8.28 -0.38
C GLY A 99 5.31 8.23 -0.87
N LEU A 100 6.26 8.73 -0.07
CA LEU A 100 7.68 8.70 -0.43
C LEU A 100 8.32 7.38 0.01
N VAL A 101 8.93 6.64 -0.91
CA VAL A 101 9.67 5.42 -0.60
C VAL A 101 11.17 5.69 -0.66
N LEU A 102 11.85 5.49 0.46
CA LEU A 102 13.26 5.82 0.68
C LEU A 102 14.08 4.55 0.96
N PRO A 103 14.45 3.79 -0.08
CA PRO A 103 15.26 2.58 0.09
C PRO A 103 16.69 2.89 0.58
N GLY A 104 17.19 4.12 0.37
CA GLY A 104 18.46 4.58 0.93
C GLY A 104 18.35 5.15 2.36
N GLY A 105 17.16 5.08 2.95
CA GLY A 105 16.91 5.40 4.36
C GLY A 105 16.96 6.88 4.69
N SER A 106 17.37 7.19 5.92
CA SER A 106 17.45 8.53 6.50
C SER A 106 18.22 9.54 5.64
N THR A 107 19.26 9.07 4.94
CA THR A 107 20.11 9.93 4.09
C THR A 107 19.36 10.56 2.91
N GLU A 108 18.26 9.94 2.47
CA GLU A 108 17.42 10.43 1.37
C GLU A 108 16.31 11.38 1.86
N LEU A 109 16.00 11.40 3.17
CA LEU A 109 14.78 12.01 3.69
C LEU A 109 14.69 13.51 3.39
N ALA A 110 15.73 14.28 3.74
CA ALA A 110 15.70 15.73 3.59
C ALA A 110 15.56 16.18 2.12
N SER A 111 16.30 15.53 1.22
CA SER A 111 16.27 15.86 -0.21
C SER A 111 14.97 15.42 -0.86
N ALA A 112 14.43 14.26 -0.49
CA ALA A 112 13.15 13.77 -0.98
C ALA A 112 11.99 14.68 -0.53
N LEU A 113 11.95 15.10 0.74
CA LEU A 113 10.95 16.05 1.24
C LEU A 113 10.98 17.37 0.47
N ALA A 114 12.17 17.92 0.22
CA ALA A 114 12.32 19.15 -0.56
C ALA A 114 11.85 18.99 -2.02
N ALA A 115 12.19 17.87 -2.67
CA ALA A 115 11.78 17.57 -4.03
C ALA A 115 10.27 17.27 -4.16
N ALA A 116 9.63 16.87 -3.06
CA ALA A 116 8.21 16.53 -2.98
C ALA A 116 7.30 17.71 -2.58
N ALA A 117 7.86 18.90 -2.31
CA ALA A 117 7.14 20.02 -1.66
C ALA A 117 5.88 20.53 -2.39
N ARG A 118 5.68 20.17 -3.67
CA ARG A 118 4.49 20.54 -4.45
C ARG A 118 3.34 19.52 -4.39
N PHE A 119 3.57 18.37 -3.78
CA PHE A 119 2.60 17.27 -3.68
C PHE A 119 1.97 17.24 -2.29
N GLU A 120 0.81 16.61 -2.17
CA GLU A 120 0.23 16.29 -0.86
C GLU A 120 0.96 15.07 -0.31
N LEU A 121 1.76 15.26 0.75
CA LEU A 121 2.53 14.17 1.34
C LEU A 121 1.63 13.29 2.21
N ALA A 122 1.36 12.08 1.73
CA ALA A 122 0.57 11.08 2.44
C ALA A 122 1.34 10.34 3.53
N GLY A 123 2.67 10.24 3.37
CA GLY A 123 3.53 9.53 4.30
C GLY A 123 4.92 9.26 3.74
N VAL A 124 5.79 8.72 4.59
CA VAL A 124 7.15 8.29 4.24
C VAL A 124 7.33 6.82 4.59
N GLU A 125 8.00 6.07 3.72
CA GLU A 125 8.46 4.72 3.96
C GLU A 125 9.98 4.72 3.94
N LEU A 126 10.61 4.45 5.08
CA LEU A 126 12.05 4.63 5.28
C LEU A 126 12.69 3.28 5.63
N ALA A 127 13.57 2.78 4.76
CA ALA A 127 14.35 1.58 5.05
C ALA A 127 15.49 1.89 6.01
N THR A 128 15.71 1.01 6.98
CA THR A 128 16.79 1.19 7.96
C THR A 128 17.37 -0.13 8.43
N ARG A 129 18.58 -0.10 8.98
CA ARG A 129 19.13 -1.18 9.83
C ARG A 129 19.20 -0.77 11.30
N ASP A 130 18.91 0.49 11.59
CA ASP A 130 18.91 1.09 12.92
C ASP A 130 17.57 1.85 13.10
N ALA A 131 16.65 1.22 13.82
CA ALA A 131 15.34 1.81 14.07
C ALA A 131 15.44 3.11 14.89
N ALA A 132 16.41 3.22 15.80
CA ALA A 132 16.56 4.40 16.65
C ALA A 132 17.05 5.60 15.84
N GLU A 133 17.99 5.38 14.93
CA GLU A 133 18.45 6.40 13.98
C GLU A 133 17.31 6.86 13.06
N ALA A 134 16.54 5.92 12.53
CA ALA A 134 15.37 6.21 11.69
C ALA A 134 14.34 7.07 12.42
N VAL A 135 13.95 6.68 13.64
CA VAL A 135 13.00 7.45 14.47
C VAL A 135 13.52 8.85 14.74
N ALA A 136 14.79 8.99 15.16
CA ALA A 136 15.38 10.29 15.45
C ALA A 136 15.39 11.23 14.23
N GLU A 137 15.67 10.70 13.04
CA GLU A 137 15.68 11.51 11.83
C GLU A 137 14.27 11.88 11.36
N LEU A 138 13.31 10.97 11.48
CA LEU A 138 11.91 11.25 11.20
C LEU A 138 11.36 12.31 12.16
N ASP A 139 11.65 12.23 13.46
CA ASP A 139 11.23 13.23 14.45
C ASP A 139 11.80 14.63 14.14
N ARG A 140 13.03 14.66 13.58
CA ARG A 140 13.73 15.90 13.25
C ARG A 140 13.19 16.56 11.99
N LEU A 141 12.80 15.79 10.98
CA LEU A 141 12.52 16.30 9.62
C LEU A 141 11.07 16.20 9.19
N LEU A 142 10.32 15.23 9.71
CA LEU A 142 8.98 14.94 9.23
C LEU A 142 7.95 15.84 9.94
N PRO A 143 7.00 16.44 9.20
CA PRO A 143 5.92 17.18 9.84
C PRO A 143 5.11 16.27 10.80
N PRO A 144 4.70 16.73 11.99
CA PRO A 144 4.09 15.87 13.02
C PRO A 144 2.81 15.11 12.62
N HIS A 145 2.13 15.55 11.56
CA HIS A 145 0.88 14.94 11.07
C HIS A 145 1.10 13.98 9.90
N VAL A 146 2.31 13.90 9.36
CA VAL A 146 2.64 13.00 8.26
C VAL A 146 3.07 11.66 8.85
N PRO A 147 2.37 10.55 8.54
CA PRO A 147 2.75 9.24 9.05
C PRO A 147 4.06 8.76 8.39
N ALA A 148 4.81 7.94 9.10
CA ALA A 148 5.91 7.19 8.51
C ALA A 148 5.82 5.70 8.85
N ALA A 149 6.36 4.88 7.96
CA ALA A 149 6.56 3.47 8.17
C ALA A 149 8.05 3.13 8.02
N VAL A 150 8.61 2.49 9.04
CA VAL A 150 10.03 2.12 9.10
C VAL A 150 10.17 0.69 8.58
N GLU A 151 10.78 0.52 7.41
CA GLU A 151 11.00 -0.78 6.78
C GLU A 151 12.15 -1.50 7.50
N LEU A 152 11.78 -2.59 8.18
CA LEU A 152 12.69 -3.46 8.90
C LEU A 152 13.20 -4.57 7.97
N PRO A 153 14.51 -4.80 7.90
CA PRO A 153 15.11 -5.76 6.99
C PRO A 153 14.93 -7.18 7.56
N ARG A 154 14.76 -8.16 6.67
CA ARG A 154 14.44 -9.56 7.03
C ARG A 154 15.45 -10.16 8.00
N GLU A 155 16.71 -9.76 7.92
CA GLU A 155 17.80 -10.25 8.76
C GLU A 155 17.56 -9.99 10.26
N LEU A 156 16.72 -9.00 10.61
CA LEU A 156 16.33 -8.76 12.00
C LEU A 156 15.45 -9.87 12.60
N LEU A 157 14.82 -10.72 11.78
CA LEU A 157 14.03 -11.86 12.27
C LEU A 157 14.88 -12.89 13.02
N HIS A 158 16.22 -12.86 12.87
CA HIS A 158 17.12 -13.76 13.56
C HIS A 158 17.60 -13.17 14.89
N GLY A 159 17.46 -13.94 15.97
CA GLY A 159 17.81 -13.49 17.32
C GLY A 159 16.87 -12.41 17.85
N ASP A 160 17.39 -11.50 18.68
CA ASP A 160 16.57 -10.47 19.36
C ASP A 160 16.41 -9.18 18.53
N GLY A 161 16.87 -9.16 17.27
CA GLY A 161 16.95 -7.96 16.44
C GLY A 161 15.59 -7.33 16.12
N LEU A 162 14.60 -8.18 15.78
CA LEU A 162 13.24 -7.74 15.47
C LEU A 162 12.60 -7.11 16.71
N ASP A 163 12.63 -7.81 17.85
CA ASP A 163 12.01 -7.32 19.07
C ASP A 163 12.61 -5.99 19.52
N ALA A 164 13.94 -5.86 19.47
CA ALA A 164 14.61 -4.60 19.79
C ALA A 164 14.18 -3.45 18.85
N ALA A 165 14.03 -3.72 17.55
CA ALA A 165 13.55 -2.71 16.59
C ALA A 165 12.08 -2.33 16.83
N LEU A 166 11.22 -3.31 17.12
CA LEU A 166 9.80 -3.05 17.42
C LEU A 166 9.62 -2.30 18.75
N ASP A 167 10.46 -2.55 19.75
CA ASP A 167 10.49 -1.82 21.02
C ASP A 167 10.87 -0.35 20.84
N VAL A 168 11.75 -0.04 19.88
CA VAL A 168 12.04 1.36 19.52
C VAL A 168 10.82 2.02 18.86
N LEU A 169 10.11 1.29 18.01
CA LEU A 169 8.99 1.85 17.26
C LEU A 169 7.73 2.07 18.11
N VAL A 170 7.45 1.22 19.11
CA VAL A 170 6.24 1.36 19.94
C VAL A 170 6.22 2.65 20.77
N ASP A 171 7.38 3.22 21.09
CA ASP A 171 7.51 4.51 21.76
C ASP A 171 7.46 5.72 20.80
N SER A 172 7.20 5.48 19.51
CA SER A 172 7.15 6.49 18.45
C SER A 172 5.75 6.59 17.81
N PRO A 173 5.45 7.65 17.03
CA PRO A 173 4.21 7.73 16.24
C PRO A 173 4.28 6.93 14.93
N TYR A 174 5.37 6.20 14.68
CA TYR A 174 5.65 5.54 13.41
C TYR A 174 5.22 4.08 13.39
N ARG A 175 5.01 3.56 12.18
CA ARG A 175 4.55 2.19 11.93
C ARG A 175 5.74 1.31 11.58
N ALA A 176 5.63 0.01 11.82
CA ALA A 176 6.56 -0.93 11.24
C ALA A 176 6.23 -1.17 9.75
N LYS A 177 7.22 -1.56 8.97
CA LYS A 177 7.01 -2.03 7.60
C LYS A 177 7.87 -3.25 7.33
N PHE A 178 7.30 -4.23 6.63
CA PHE A 178 8.01 -5.45 6.31
C PHE A 178 7.83 -5.82 4.84
N ARG A 179 8.88 -6.37 4.24
CA ARG A 179 8.89 -6.80 2.85
C ARG A 179 8.45 -8.27 2.75
N THR A 180 7.52 -8.55 1.84
CA THR A 180 6.93 -9.87 1.63
C THR A 180 7.20 -10.44 0.23
N GLY A 181 8.05 -9.79 -0.55
CA GLY A 181 8.46 -10.27 -1.87
C GLY A 181 9.51 -9.41 -2.55
N GLY A 182 9.95 -9.86 -3.72
CA GLY A 182 10.93 -9.16 -4.56
C GLY A 182 11.27 -9.93 -5.82
N LEU A 183 12.46 -9.68 -6.38
CA LEU A 183 12.92 -10.28 -7.63
C LEU A 183 13.75 -11.57 -7.41
N VAL A 184 14.04 -11.91 -6.16
CA VAL A 184 14.85 -13.07 -5.75
C VAL A 184 14.15 -13.82 -4.63
N ALA A 185 14.42 -15.11 -4.48
CA ALA A 185 13.75 -15.99 -3.52
C ALA A 185 13.93 -15.50 -2.07
N GLU A 186 15.07 -14.93 -1.74
CA GLU A 186 15.42 -14.41 -0.42
C GLU A 186 14.58 -13.18 -0.02
N ALA A 187 13.85 -12.58 -0.96
CA ALA A 187 12.94 -11.49 -0.67
C ALA A 187 11.55 -11.96 -0.20
N PHE A 188 11.29 -13.27 -0.22
CA PHE A 188 10.03 -13.88 0.20
C PHE A 188 10.23 -14.55 1.56
N PRO A 189 9.71 -13.96 2.66
CA PRO A 189 9.68 -14.65 3.94
C PRO A 189 8.72 -15.84 3.89
N ASP A 190 8.95 -16.84 4.74
CA ASP A 190 8.00 -17.93 4.96
C ASP A 190 6.90 -17.52 5.96
N GLU A 191 5.96 -18.45 6.21
CA GLU A 191 4.84 -18.25 7.13
C GLU A 191 5.31 -17.99 8.56
N GLU A 192 6.33 -18.69 9.03
CA GLU A 192 6.90 -18.52 10.36
C GLU A 192 7.53 -17.13 10.55
N GLU A 193 8.31 -16.70 9.56
CA GLU A 193 8.97 -15.40 9.53
C GLU A 193 7.97 -14.25 9.51
N LEU A 194 6.96 -14.33 8.64
CA LEU A 194 5.93 -13.29 8.59
C LEU A 194 5.06 -13.33 9.87
N ALA A 195 4.69 -14.50 10.38
CA ALA A 195 3.96 -14.62 11.65
C ALA A 195 4.72 -14.00 12.83
N ALA A 196 6.04 -14.18 12.90
CA ALA A 196 6.88 -13.55 13.92
C ALA A 196 6.78 -12.02 13.87
N PHE A 197 6.84 -11.43 12.68
CA PHE A 197 6.64 -9.99 12.49
C PHE A 197 5.24 -9.52 12.89
N LEU A 198 4.19 -10.18 12.38
CA LEU A 198 2.79 -9.78 12.63
C LEU A 198 2.45 -9.87 14.13
N THR A 199 2.80 -10.99 14.78
CA THR A 199 2.51 -11.19 16.20
C THR A 199 3.40 -10.33 17.10
N GLY A 200 4.65 -10.05 16.70
CA GLY A 200 5.53 -9.10 17.38
C GLY A 200 4.94 -7.69 17.41
N CYS A 201 4.34 -7.25 16.29
CA CYS A 201 3.60 -5.99 16.21
C CYS A 201 2.32 -6.02 17.05
N ALA A 202 1.52 -7.09 16.94
CA ALA A 202 0.26 -7.24 17.66
C ALA A 202 0.44 -7.18 19.18
N ARG A 203 1.48 -7.81 19.74
CA ARG A 203 1.80 -7.76 21.18
C ARG A 203 2.09 -6.34 21.69
N ARG A 204 2.55 -5.46 20.80
CA ARG A 204 2.89 -4.06 21.09
C ARG A 204 1.79 -3.09 20.72
N GLY A 205 0.71 -3.55 20.07
CA GLY A 205 -0.30 -2.68 19.46
C GLY A 205 0.31 -1.77 18.38
N LEU A 206 1.41 -2.19 17.75
CA LEU A 206 2.15 -1.40 16.77
C LEU A 206 1.51 -1.60 15.38
N PRO A 207 1.02 -0.53 14.72
CA PRO A 207 0.53 -0.64 13.36
C PRO A 207 1.67 -0.95 12.39
N TYR A 208 1.34 -1.65 11.32
CA TYR A 208 2.30 -2.00 10.28
C TYR A 208 1.71 -1.91 8.87
N LYS A 209 2.60 -1.94 7.88
CA LYS A 209 2.27 -2.18 6.47
C LYS A 209 3.22 -3.21 5.88
N CYS A 210 2.79 -3.86 4.82
CA CYS A 210 3.62 -4.78 4.05
C CYS A 210 3.92 -4.20 2.67
N THR A 211 4.95 -4.70 2.00
CA THR A 211 5.29 -4.28 0.65
C THR A 211 5.78 -5.45 -0.19
N ALA A 212 5.51 -5.37 -1.50
CA ALA A 212 5.90 -6.34 -2.52
C ALA A 212 5.30 -7.75 -2.33
N GLY A 213 4.95 -8.42 -3.42
CA GLY A 213 4.55 -9.82 -3.43
C GLY A 213 3.09 -10.12 -3.10
N LEU A 214 2.32 -9.15 -2.59
CA LEU A 214 0.91 -9.30 -2.17
C LEU A 214 -0.12 -9.03 -3.28
N HIS A 215 0.17 -9.44 -4.51
CA HIS A 215 -0.69 -9.16 -5.68
C HIS A 215 -2.00 -9.94 -5.66
N ASN A 216 -2.01 -11.12 -5.03
CA ASN A 216 -3.16 -12.01 -4.97
C ASN A 216 -3.79 -12.07 -3.58
N ALA A 217 -5.09 -12.33 -3.52
CA ALA A 217 -5.80 -12.46 -2.25
C ALA A 217 -5.31 -13.66 -1.46
N VAL A 218 -5.00 -14.76 -2.15
CA VAL A 218 -4.71 -16.05 -1.56
C VAL A 218 -3.25 -16.43 -1.77
N ARG A 219 -2.68 -17.06 -0.75
CA ARG A 219 -1.34 -17.65 -0.78
C ARG A 219 -1.20 -18.59 -1.99
N HIS A 220 -0.11 -18.45 -2.74
CA HIS A 220 0.12 -19.27 -3.94
C HIS A 220 1.60 -19.47 -4.21
N THR A 221 1.90 -20.38 -5.12
CA THR A 221 3.24 -20.56 -5.69
C THR A 221 3.23 -19.97 -7.09
N ASP A 222 4.10 -19.00 -7.37
CA ASP A 222 4.16 -18.42 -8.70
C ASP A 222 4.68 -19.48 -9.69
N PRO A 223 3.92 -19.80 -10.77
CA PRO A 223 4.26 -20.91 -11.65
C PRO A 223 5.48 -20.64 -12.54
N ARG A 224 5.93 -19.37 -12.66
CA ARG A 224 7.07 -18.99 -13.50
C ARG A 224 8.39 -19.04 -12.72
N THR A 225 8.37 -18.56 -11.49
CA THR A 225 9.55 -18.41 -10.62
C THR A 225 9.67 -19.53 -9.60
N GLY A 226 8.55 -20.19 -9.26
CA GLY A 226 8.47 -21.15 -8.17
C GLY A 226 8.51 -20.50 -6.79
N PHE A 227 8.44 -19.17 -6.68
CA PHE A 227 8.47 -18.48 -5.41
C PHE A 227 7.13 -18.65 -4.67
N GLU A 228 7.22 -18.73 -3.35
CA GLU A 228 6.06 -18.81 -2.47
C GLU A 228 5.61 -17.40 -2.10
N HIS A 229 4.37 -17.06 -2.46
CA HIS A 229 3.76 -15.76 -2.19
C HIS A 229 2.69 -15.89 -1.11
N HIS A 230 2.69 -14.96 -0.15
CA HIS A 230 1.53 -14.74 0.72
C HIS A 230 0.40 -14.05 -0.04
N GLY A 231 -0.84 -14.33 0.36
CA GLY A 231 -2.00 -13.59 -0.09
C GLY A 231 -2.30 -12.40 0.84
N PHE A 232 -2.75 -11.27 0.29
CA PHE A 232 -3.12 -10.13 1.15
C PHE A 232 -4.30 -10.43 2.09
N LEU A 233 -5.19 -11.36 1.71
CA LEU A 233 -6.29 -11.80 2.57
C LEU A 233 -5.79 -12.68 3.72
N ASN A 234 -4.77 -13.52 3.46
CA ASN A 234 -4.07 -14.24 4.51
C ASN A 234 -3.48 -13.26 5.54
N VAL A 235 -2.79 -12.21 5.09
CA VAL A 235 -2.19 -11.20 5.98
C VAL A 235 -3.26 -10.44 6.77
N LEU A 236 -4.35 -10.01 6.14
CA LEU A 236 -5.48 -9.35 6.82
C LEU A 236 -6.06 -10.23 7.93
N LEU A 237 -6.30 -11.51 7.65
CA LEU A 237 -6.90 -12.42 8.62
C LEU A 237 -5.91 -12.81 9.72
N ALA A 238 -4.62 -12.92 9.43
CA ALA A 238 -3.57 -13.16 10.41
C ALA A 238 -3.33 -11.94 11.33
N ALA A 239 -3.71 -10.72 10.90
CA ALA A 239 -3.48 -9.49 11.68
C ALA A 239 -4.22 -9.46 13.03
N GLN A 240 -5.26 -10.27 13.22
CA GLN A 240 -5.98 -10.39 14.49
C GLN A 240 -5.33 -11.41 15.47
N GLU A 241 -4.37 -12.20 14.98
CA GLU A 241 -3.77 -13.29 15.76
C GLU A 241 -2.62 -12.78 16.63
N THR A 242 -2.64 -13.19 17.90
CA THR A 242 -1.53 -12.96 18.84
C THR A 242 -0.68 -14.20 19.09
N ASP A 243 -1.21 -15.37 18.75
CA ASP A 243 -0.51 -16.65 18.82
C ASP A 243 0.23 -16.92 17.50
N PRO A 244 1.57 -17.10 17.51
CA PRO A 244 2.34 -17.38 16.30
C PRO A 244 1.84 -18.61 15.54
N ALA A 245 1.44 -19.68 16.23
CA ALA A 245 0.98 -20.89 15.56
C ALA A 245 -0.34 -20.67 14.79
N ALA A 246 -1.27 -19.91 15.37
CA ALA A 246 -2.50 -19.51 14.69
C ALA A 246 -2.21 -18.60 13.48
N ALA A 247 -1.32 -17.63 13.63
CA ALA A 247 -0.91 -16.75 12.53
C ALA A 247 -0.28 -17.54 11.38
N VAL A 248 0.63 -18.49 11.66
CA VAL A 248 1.22 -19.39 10.65
C VAL A 248 0.14 -20.18 9.91
N ALA A 249 -0.84 -20.75 10.63
CA ALA A 249 -1.91 -21.51 10.00
C ALA A 249 -2.74 -20.68 9.02
N VAL A 250 -3.09 -19.43 9.40
CA VAL A 250 -3.82 -18.51 8.52
C VAL A 250 -2.96 -18.08 7.33
N LEU A 251 -1.66 -17.84 7.53
CA LEU A 251 -0.73 -17.49 6.47
C LEU A 251 -0.48 -18.62 5.47
N ALA A 252 -0.57 -19.88 5.92
CA ALA A 252 -0.38 -21.07 5.11
C ALA A 252 -1.63 -21.48 4.30
N GLU A 253 -2.81 -20.93 4.59
CA GLU A 253 -4.06 -21.26 3.93
C GLU A 253 -4.03 -20.91 2.44
N ARG A 254 -4.42 -21.86 1.59
CA ARG A 254 -4.42 -21.75 0.12
C ARG A 254 -5.83 -21.87 -0.49
N ASP A 255 -6.82 -22.20 0.31
CA ASP A 255 -8.21 -22.24 -0.10
C ASP A 255 -8.84 -20.85 0.04
N GLY A 256 -9.15 -20.26 -1.11
CA GLY A 256 -9.81 -18.96 -1.16
C GLY A 256 -11.22 -18.97 -0.58
N GLU A 257 -11.95 -20.08 -0.65
CA GLU A 257 -13.29 -20.19 -0.07
C GLU A 257 -13.22 -20.13 1.46
N VAL A 258 -12.24 -20.81 2.07
CA VAL A 258 -11.99 -20.77 3.52
C VAL A 258 -11.69 -19.35 3.98
N LEU A 259 -10.81 -18.63 3.26
CA LEU A 259 -10.47 -17.24 3.59
C LEU A 259 -11.66 -16.28 3.37
N ALA A 260 -12.45 -16.49 2.33
CA ALA A 260 -13.63 -15.67 2.06
C ALA A 260 -14.72 -15.87 3.13
N GLU A 261 -14.98 -17.10 3.55
CA GLU A 261 -15.88 -17.40 4.66
C GLU A 261 -15.40 -16.75 5.96
N ALA A 262 -14.11 -16.86 6.27
CA ALA A 262 -13.52 -16.22 7.44
C ALA A 262 -13.67 -14.69 7.40
N ALA A 263 -13.44 -14.06 6.23
CA ALA A 263 -13.61 -12.63 6.05
C ALA A 263 -15.08 -12.18 6.20
N HIS A 264 -16.03 -12.96 5.68
CA HIS A 264 -17.47 -12.69 5.86
C HIS A 264 -17.94 -12.84 7.31
N ALA A 265 -17.29 -13.70 8.10
CA ALA A 265 -17.60 -13.92 9.50
C ALA A 265 -17.05 -12.84 10.45
N LEU A 266 -16.20 -11.93 9.96
CA LEU A 266 -15.62 -10.87 10.78
C LEU A 266 -16.69 -9.91 11.32
N THR A 267 -16.64 -9.65 12.63
CA THR A 267 -17.41 -8.58 13.25
C THR A 267 -16.80 -7.20 12.95
N GLU A 268 -17.59 -6.13 13.05
CA GLU A 268 -17.10 -4.74 12.92
C GLU A 268 -15.91 -4.44 13.86
N ARG A 269 -15.93 -5.03 15.07
CA ARG A 269 -14.84 -4.90 16.04
C ARG A 269 -13.56 -5.56 15.52
N GLN A 270 -13.65 -6.76 14.95
CA GLN A 270 -12.49 -7.45 14.38
C GLN A 270 -11.95 -6.71 13.17
N VAL A 271 -12.81 -6.21 12.28
CA VAL A 271 -12.39 -5.35 11.15
C VAL A 271 -11.62 -4.13 11.65
N THR A 272 -12.14 -3.46 12.69
CA THR A 272 -11.46 -2.31 13.31
C THR A 272 -10.08 -2.69 13.86
N VAL A 273 -9.97 -3.81 14.58
CA VAL A 273 -8.69 -4.29 15.13
C VAL A 273 -7.71 -4.61 13.99
N ILE A 274 -8.14 -5.36 12.98
CA ILE A 274 -7.32 -5.73 11.82
C ILE A 274 -6.80 -4.47 11.13
N ARG A 275 -7.67 -3.48 10.86
CA ARG A 275 -7.30 -2.26 10.12
C ARG A 275 -6.52 -1.24 10.93
N ASN A 276 -6.64 -1.27 12.26
CA ASN A 276 -5.74 -0.52 13.13
C ASN A 276 -4.32 -1.11 13.16
N SER A 277 -4.20 -2.43 12.98
CA SER A 277 -2.91 -3.14 12.93
C SER A 277 -2.31 -3.09 11.52
N PHE A 278 -2.89 -3.82 10.57
CA PHE A 278 -2.44 -3.84 9.18
C PHE A 278 -3.08 -2.68 8.43
N THR A 279 -2.28 -1.69 8.03
CA THR A 279 -2.77 -0.40 7.55
C THR A 279 -2.93 -0.33 6.03
N ALA A 280 -1.94 -0.80 5.28
CA ALA A 280 -1.97 -0.84 3.82
C ALA A 280 -0.89 -1.79 3.29
N PHE A 281 -0.89 -2.04 1.98
CA PHE A 281 0.26 -2.58 1.27
C PHE A 281 0.44 -1.95 -0.11
N GLY A 282 1.68 -1.94 -0.61
CA GLY A 282 1.99 -1.50 -1.96
C GLY A 282 1.72 -2.59 -3.00
N THR A 283 0.97 -2.26 -4.05
CA THR A 283 0.72 -3.13 -5.21
C THR A 283 1.09 -2.43 -6.51
N CYS A 284 1.70 -3.16 -7.45
CA CYS A 284 1.98 -2.60 -8.78
C CYS A 284 0.77 -2.61 -9.72
N SER A 285 -0.33 -3.24 -9.29
CA SER A 285 -1.60 -3.26 -9.99
C SER A 285 -2.75 -3.04 -9.00
N ILE A 286 -3.61 -2.06 -9.27
CA ILE A 286 -4.84 -1.87 -8.47
C ILE A 286 -5.93 -2.82 -8.93
N ALA A 287 -5.97 -3.14 -10.23
CA ALA A 287 -6.90 -4.08 -10.82
C ALA A 287 -6.83 -5.49 -10.21
N GLU A 288 -5.62 -6.04 -10.02
CA GLU A 288 -5.40 -7.42 -9.56
C GLU A 288 -6.06 -7.73 -8.20
N PRO A 289 -5.77 -6.99 -7.10
CA PRO A 289 -6.38 -7.30 -5.81
C PRO A 289 -7.89 -7.05 -5.80
N LEU A 290 -8.40 -6.08 -6.56
CA LEU A 290 -9.84 -5.88 -6.74
C LEU A 290 -10.50 -7.06 -7.46
N GLY A 291 -9.82 -7.60 -8.49
CA GLY A 291 -10.25 -8.76 -9.24
C GLY A 291 -10.38 -9.99 -8.38
N ASP A 292 -9.36 -10.27 -7.56
CA ASP A 292 -9.38 -11.39 -6.62
C ASP A 292 -10.49 -11.24 -5.57
N LEU A 293 -10.70 -10.04 -5.02
CA LEU A 293 -11.80 -9.79 -4.09
C LEU A 293 -13.18 -10.02 -4.73
N ALA A 294 -13.36 -9.58 -5.98
CA ALA A 294 -14.61 -9.80 -6.70
C ALA A 294 -14.82 -11.29 -7.02
N ALA A 295 -13.77 -12.02 -7.42
CA ALA A 295 -13.81 -13.45 -7.69
C ALA A 295 -14.18 -14.27 -6.45
N LEU A 296 -13.72 -13.83 -5.27
CA LEU A 296 -14.05 -14.43 -3.97
C LEU A 296 -15.41 -13.97 -3.39
N GLY A 297 -16.16 -13.10 -4.08
CA GLY A 297 -17.43 -12.57 -3.60
C GLY A 297 -17.32 -11.58 -2.44
N LEU A 298 -16.11 -11.14 -2.11
CA LEU A 298 -15.81 -10.17 -1.03
C LEU A 298 -16.04 -8.73 -1.46
N LEU A 299 -16.22 -8.49 -2.77
CA LEU A 299 -16.48 -7.19 -3.35
C LEU A 299 -17.56 -7.31 -4.44
N SER A 300 -18.55 -6.41 -4.41
CA SER A 300 -19.55 -6.30 -5.48
C SER A 300 -19.17 -5.17 -6.44
N SER A 301 -18.85 -5.54 -7.69
CA SER A 301 -18.47 -4.58 -8.73
C SER A 301 -19.70 -4.10 -9.51
N PRO A 302 -20.03 -2.79 -9.51
CA PRO A 302 -21.13 -2.23 -10.29
C PRO A 302 -20.80 -2.16 -11.79
N ASP A 303 -19.52 -2.08 -12.14
CA ASP A 303 -18.98 -2.01 -13.51
C ASP A 303 -17.82 -3.00 -13.68
N PRO A 304 -17.37 -3.31 -14.91
CA PRO A 304 -16.14 -4.08 -15.13
C PRO A 304 -14.93 -3.42 -14.47
N LEU A 305 -14.08 -4.23 -13.84
CA LEU A 305 -12.80 -3.76 -13.30
C LEU A 305 -11.84 -3.38 -14.44
N PRO A 306 -10.92 -2.42 -14.21
CA PRO A 306 -9.90 -2.09 -15.19
C PRO A 306 -9.07 -3.32 -15.54
N GLN A 307 -8.64 -3.42 -16.79
CA GLN A 307 -7.59 -4.35 -17.20
C GLN A 307 -6.28 -3.56 -17.26
N GLU A 308 -5.28 -4.05 -16.53
CA GLU A 308 -3.92 -3.51 -16.56
C GLU A 308 -3.05 -4.55 -17.26
N ASP A 309 -2.45 -4.16 -18.38
CA ASP A 309 -1.57 -5.05 -19.15
C ASP A 309 -0.27 -5.32 -18.38
N ARG A 310 0.17 -6.59 -18.39
CA ARG A 310 1.44 -7.05 -17.83
C ARG A 310 2.55 -7.10 -18.87
#